data_AF-A0A166A050-F1
#
_entry.id   AF-A0A166A050-F1
#
_cell.length_a   1.000
_cell.length_b   1.000
_cell.length_c   1.000
_cell.angle_alpha   90.00
_cell.angle_beta   90.00
_cell.angle_gamma   90.00
#
_symmetry.space_group_name_H-M   'P 1'
#
loop_
_entity.id
_entity.type
_entity.pdbx_description
1 polymer ?
#
loop_
_entity_poly.entity_id
_entity_poly.type
_entity_poly.pdbx_seq_one_letter_code
_entity_poly.pdbx_strand_id
1 'polypeptide(L)'
;MSLVVSTAFQISPYIQSRALTVLGILSHSDLDDDLLYQVLVALQKALRMGDKVEALHIVSTIRCLTNVVPGLPPSSRYLPQLFWIPVILLQTSDTIVFKESLRLLGAVVRTLQGHQLLAENDGLANYMLTTRDSFADVISQVEQMQGVNFDVSFTFSLTALIYRGIHVASMREAAQSTLRTLLRATTWSSPVHDEPRTSVDPDAVAYFIALLFCGTPTEEEAAELLHDAGLSVEQLPALPLRLRTRGRDGRLHLLRSTEMLGLTDKAKAALFAVSLVLMMEATSSPTLVQQVNIIQFLTDVGQSFAEYAMMACTYRLETLPGSLHDLLNHTSDPEVVQIVSRFSRMAMDTATRPRSSSTAGKTRVTLRSSLQEEGMAGLLEERLFTGELDAEVMERVDKVLGVILETPSSHPSGHSELISFGDF
;
A
#
# COMPACT_ATOMS: atom_id res chain seq x y z
N MET A 1 -16.75 -29.36 -11.06
CA MET A 1 -16.63 -28.53 -9.83
C MET A 1 -17.43 -29.08 -8.65
N SER A 2 -18.67 -29.58 -8.83
CA SER A 2 -19.55 -30.02 -7.73
C SER A 2 -18.93 -30.91 -6.63
N LEU A 3 -18.16 -31.97 -6.97
CA LEU A 3 -17.50 -32.83 -5.97
C LEU A 3 -16.44 -32.08 -5.13
N VAL A 4 -15.67 -31.18 -5.77
CA VAL A 4 -14.66 -30.35 -5.09
C VAL A 4 -15.33 -29.33 -4.17
N VAL A 5 -16.45 -28.75 -4.61
CA VAL A 5 -17.26 -27.82 -3.79
C VAL A 5 -17.83 -28.54 -2.56
N SER A 6 -18.45 -29.71 -2.73
CA SER A 6 -18.93 -30.55 -1.62
C SER A 6 -17.80 -30.86 -0.62
N THR A 7 -16.66 -31.34 -1.11
CA THR A 7 -15.52 -31.69 -0.25
C THR A 7 -14.89 -30.47 0.44
N ALA A 8 -14.92 -29.29 -0.18
CA ALA A 8 -14.39 -28.04 0.38
C ALA A 8 -15.27 -27.43 1.48
N PHE A 9 -16.53 -27.85 1.62
CA PHE A 9 -17.47 -27.27 2.58
C PHE A 9 -18.13 -28.27 3.54
N GLN A 10 -17.91 -29.57 3.37
CA GLN A 10 -18.55 -30.63 4.17
C GLN A 10 -17.60 -31.51 4.99
N ILE A 11 -16.27 -31.37 4.83
CA ILE A 11 -15.29 -32.30 5.40
C ILE A 11 -14.40 -31.58 6.44
N SER A 12 -13.84 -32.37 7.37
CA SER A 12 -12.82 -31.96 8.37
C SER A 12 -11.82 -30.89 7.85
N PRO A 13 -11.43 -29.90 8.68
CA PRO A 13 -10.58 -28.76 8.29
C PRO A 13 -9.30 -29.11 7.52
N TYR A 14 -8.70 -30.28 7.82
CA TYR A 14 -7.50 -30.77 7.14
C TYR A 14 -7.74 -31.08 5.66
N ILE A 15 -8.85 -31.73 5.33
CA ILE A 15 -9.23 -32.03 3.94
C ILE A 15 -9.76 -30.76 3.29
N GLN A 16 -10.45 -29.92 4.07
CA GLN A 16 -10.99 -28.65 3.63
C GLN A 16 -9.93 -27.72 3.03
N SER A 17 -8.77 -27.57 3.70
CA SER A 17 -7.68 -26.70 3.21
C SER A 17 -7.13 -27.13 1.83
N ARG A 18 -7.03 -28.45 1.60
CA ARG A 18 -6.60 -29.01 0.31
C ARG A 18 -7.67 -28.86 -0.76
N ALA A 19 -8.92 -29.14 -0.41
CA ALA A 19 -10.05 -28.99 -1.32
C ALA A 19 -10.24 -27.52 -1.74
N LEU A 20 -10.10 -26.56 -0.82
CA LEU A 20 -10.11 -25.12 -1.11
C LEU A 20 -8.99 -24.69 -2.06
N THR A 21 -7.80 -25.27 -1.93
CA THR A 21 -6.69 -25.01 -2.84
C THR A 21 -7.02 -25.49 -4.26
N VAL A 22 -7.56 -26.72 -4.39
CA VAL A 22 -7.99 -27.27 -5.69
C VAL A 22 -9.15 -26.48 -6.27
N LEU A 23 -10.12 -26.08 -5.44
CA LEU A 23 -11.25 -25.25 -5.84
C LEU A 23 -10.77 -23.93 -6.45
N GLY A 24 -9.85 -23.23 -5.77
CA GLY A 24 -9.29 -21.99 -6.28
C GLY A 24 -8.59 -22.17 -7.62
N ILE A 25 -7.84 -23.25 -7.81
CA ILE A 25 -7.17 -23.51 -9.10
C ILE A 25 -8.19 -23.80 -10.21
N LEU A 26 -9.28 -24.53 -9.93
CA LEU A 26 -10.30 -24.86 -10.93
C LEU A 26 -11.23 -23.68 -11.28
N SER A 27 -11.16 -22.59 -10.51
CA SER A 27 -12.05 -21.44 -10.61
C SER A 27 -11.50 -20.43 -11.63
N HIS A 28 -11.76 -20.68 -12.92
CA HIS A 28 -11.17 -19.89 -14.01
C HIS A 28 -12.11 -18.89 -14.68
N SER A 29 -13.44 -19.08 -14.62
CA SER A 29 -14.43 -18.23 -15.31
C SER A 29 -15.86 -18.62 -14.92
N ASP A 30 -16.79 -17.67 -15.06
CA ASP A 30 -18.23 -17.84 -14.82
C ASP A 30 -18.57 -18.39 -13.43
N LEU A 31 -18.04 -17.74 -12.39
CA LEU A 31 -18.31 -18.12 -11.01
C LEU A 31 -19.54 -17.40 -10.47
N ASP A 32 -20.46 -18.18 -9.91
CA ASP A 32 -21.65 -17.65 -9.25
C ASP A 32 -21.32 -17.05 -7.89
N ASP A 33 -22.07 -16.01 -7.52
CA ASP A 33 -22.03 -15.36 -6.22
C ASP A 33 -22.29 -16.33 -5.05
N ASP A 34 -22.98 -17.44 -5.30
CA ASP A 34 -23.23 -18.52 -4.33
C ASP A 34 -21.95 -19.23 -3.91
N LEU A 35 -21.03 -19.50 -4.85
CA LEU A 35 -19.75 -20.12 -4.53
C LEU A 35 -18.90 -19.18 -3.69
N LEU A 36 -18.86 -17.90 -4.06
CA LEU A 36 -18.14 -16.90 -3.28
C LEU A 36 -18.73 -16.76 -1.87
N TYR A 37 -20.05 -16.73 -1.75
CA TYR A 37 -20.73 -16.73 -0.45
C TYR A 37 -20.28 -17.92 0.42
N GLN A 38 -20.20 -19.13 -0.15
CA GLN A 38 -19.71 -20.31 0.58
C GLN A 38 -18.26 -20.17 1.03
N VAL A 39 -17.38 -19.62 0.19
CA VAL A 39 -15.97 -19.35 0.57
C VAL A 39 -15.89 -18.30 1.67
N LEU A 40 -16.72 -17.25 1.63
CA LEU A 40 -16.78 -16.22 2.67
C LEU A 40 -17.31 -16.76 4.00
N VAL A 41 -18.33 -17.62 3.97
CA VAL A 41 -18.82 -18.35 5.15
C VAL A 41 -17.73 -19.25 5.72
N ALA A 42 -16.94 -19.93 4.87
CA ALA A 42 -15.82 -20.75 5.31
C ALA A 42 -14.73 -19.89 5.99
N LEU A 43 -14.43 -18.71 5.45
CA LEU A 43 -13.50 -17.76 6.07
C LEU A 43 -14.01 -17.29 7.43
N GLN A 44 -15.30 -16.93 7.53
CA GLN A 44 -15.91 -16.49 8.79
C GLN A 44 -15.84 -17.59 9.86
N LYS A 45 -16.14 -18.83 9.48
CA LYS A 45 -15.99 -19.99 10.37
C LYS A 45 -14.53 -20.19 10.80
N ALA A 46 -13.58 -20.05 9.88
CA ALA A 46 -12.14 -20.16 10.18
C ALA A 46 -11.69 -19.13 11.22
N LEU A 47 -12.16 -17.89 11.12
CA LEU A 47 -11.84 -16.81 12.06
C LEU A 47 -12.42 -17.06 13.46
N ARG A 48 -13.67 -17.54 13.55
CA ARG A 48 -14.36 -17.83 14.82
C ARG A 48 -13.77 -19.01 15.58
N MET A 49 -13.16 -19.95 14.87
CA MET A 49 -12.53 -21.11 15.50
C MET A 49 -11.21 -20.74 16.23
N GLY A 50 -10.61 -19.59 15.93
CA GLY A 50 -9.46 -19.04 16.64
C GLY A 50 -8.27 -19.99 16.71
N ASP A 51 -7.62 -20.02 17.89
CA ASP A 51 -6.40 -20.79 18.23
C ASP A 51 -6.53 -22.33 18.05
N LYS A 52 -7.75 -22.82 17.81
CA LYS A 52 -8.04 -24.25 17.56
C LYS A 52 -7.87 -24.64 16.10
N VAL A 53 -7.79 -23.67 15.19
CA VAL A 53 -7.56 -23.86 13.77
C VAL A 53 -6.12 -23.48 13.44
N GLU A 54 -5.39 -24.45 12.88
CA GLU A 54 -4.08 -24.20 12.30
C GLU A 54 -4.20 -23.02 11.34
N ALA A 55 -3.39 -21.97 11.49
CA ALA A 55 -3.33 -20.78 10.61
C ALA A 55 -3.39 -21.14 9.11
N LEU A 56 -2.94 -22.35 8.77
CA LEU A 56 -3.10 -23.02 7.49
C LEU A 56 -4.51 -22.95 6.89
N HIS A 57 -5.58 -23.08 7.68
CA HIS A 57 -6.96 -23.06 7.15
C HIS A 57 -7.39 -21.66 6.72
N ILE A 58 -7.11 -20.63 7.53
CA ILE A 58 -7.32 -19.22 7.17
C ILE A 58 -6.54 -18.90 5.90
N VAL A 59 -5.26 -19.26 5.87
CA VAL A 59 -4.36 -19.08 4.73
C VAL A 59 -4.90 -19.78 3.47
N SER A 60 -5.39 -21.02 3.59
CA SER A 60 -5.96 -21.76 2.45
C SER A 60 -7.23 -21.12 1.91
N THR A 61 -8.05 -20.52 2.78
CA THR A 61 -9.28 -19.84 2.39
C THR A 61 -8.98 -18.51 1.71
N ILE A 62 -8.03 -17.72 2.23
CA ILE A 62 -7.55 -16.48 1.58
C ILE A 62 -6.96 -16.79 0.20
N ARG A 63 -6.18 -17.88 0.07
CA ARG A 63 -5.63 -18.32 -1.23
C ARG A 63 -6.72 -18.76 -2.20
N CYS A 64 -7.75 -19.46 -1.70
CA CYS A 64 -8.93 -19.81 -2.49
C CYS A 64 -9.62 -18.55 -3.02
N LEU A 65 -9.92 -17.58 -2.14
CA LEU A 65 -10.50 -16.28 -2.54
C LEU A 65 -9.65 -15.57 -3.59
N THR A 66 -8.34 -15.51 -3.40
CA THR A 66 -7.42 -14.86 -4.34
C THR A 66 -7.52 -15.43 -5.76
N ASN A 67 -7.76 -16.74 -5.88
CA ASN A 67 -7.89 -17.41 -7.18
C ASN A 67 -9.33 -17.37 -7.73
N VAL A 68 -10.35 -17.29 -6.87
CA VAL A 68 -11.77 -17.18 -7.25
C VAL A 68 -12.10 -15.77 -7.77
N VAL A 69 -11.54 -14.74 -7.15
CA VAL A 69 -11.84 -13.32 -7.44
C VAL A 69 -11.75 -12.95 -8.94
N PRO A 70 -10.72 -13.37 -9.71
CA PRO A 70 -10.66 -13.09 -11.14
C PRO A 70 -11.78 -13.71 -11.99
N GLY A 71 -12.47 -14.74 -11.49
CA GLY A 71 -13.55 -15.43 -12.20
C GLY A 71 -14.95 -14.87 -11.92
N LEU A 72 -15.07 -13.85 -11.08
CA LEU A 72 -16.35 -13.22 -10.73
C LEU A 72 -16.84 -12.32 -11.86
N PRO A 73 -18.17 -12.18 -12.07
CA PRO A 73 -18.73 -11.23 -13.02
C PRO A 73 -18.64 -9.78 -12.49
N PRO A 74 -18.66 -8.77 -13.37
CA PRO A 74 -18.70 -7.35 -12.97
C PRO A 74 -19.95 -6.97 -12.16
N SER A 75 -21.04 -7.72 -12.33
CA SER A 75 -22.29 -7.54 -11.56
C SER A 75 -22.24 -8.14 -10.15
N SER A 76 -21.13 -8.78 -9.76
CA SER A 76 -20.99 -9.36 -8.42
C SER A 76 -20.99 -8.26 -7.37
N ARG A 77 -21.97 -8.30 -6.46
CA ARG A 77 -22.12 -7.33 -5.36
C ARG A 77 -21.01 -7.42 -4.32
N TYR A 78 -20.34 -8.57 -4.24
CA TYR A 78 -19.30 -8.83 -3.25
C TYR A 78 -17.96 -8.23 -3.68
N LEU A 79 -17.69 -8.14 -4.98
CA LEU A 79 -16.40 -7.73 -5.52
C LEU A 79 -15.85 -6.41 -4.92
N PRO A 80 -16.60 -5.29 -4.84
CA PRO A 80 -16.09 -4.08 -4.20
C PRO A 80 -15.89 -4.25 -2.69
N GLN A 81 -16.76 -5.00 -2.01
CA GLN A 81 -16.67 -5.23 -0.57
C GLN A 81 -15.46 -6.08 -0.18
N LEU A 82 -15.04 -7.01 -1.07
CA LEU A 82 -13.86 -7.85 -0.87
C LEU A 82 -12.56 -7.05 -0.71
N PHE A 83 -12.52 -5.78 -1.14
CA PHE A 83 -11.35 -4.92 -0.95
C PHE A 83 -11.02 -4.68 0.52
N TRP A 84 -12.03 -4.53 1.37
CA TRP A 84 -11.83 -4.14 2.77
C TRP A 84 -11.35 -5.30 3.66
N ILE A 85 -11.63 -6.55 3.29
CA ILE A 85 -11.14 -7.75 4.00
C ILE A 85 -9.60 -7.78 4.09
N PRO A 86 -8.84 -7.76 2.98
CA PRO A 86 -7.39 -7.75 3.05
C PRO A 86 -6.84 -6.47 3.68
N VAL A 87 -7.50 -5.31 3.53
CA VAL A 87 -7.07 -4.06 4.21
C VAL A 87 -7.07 -4.23 5.74
N ILE A 88 -8.08 -4.90 6.30
CA ILE A 88 -8.12 -5.21 7.73
C ILE A 88 -7.05 -6.25 8.08
N LEU A 89 -6.91 -7.32 7.28
CA LEU A 89 -5.94 -8.37 7.51
C LEU A 89 -4.47 -7.90 7.43
N LEU A 90 -4.16 -6.80 6.73
CA LEU A 90 -2.82 -6.18 6.74
C LEU A 90 -2.38 -5.67 8.11
N GLN A 91 -3.23 -5.71 9.12
CA GLN A 91 -2.87 -5.35 10.50
C GLN A 91 -2.34 -6.52 11.32
N THR A 92 -2.48 -7.75 10.79
CA THR A 92 -2.00 -8.97 11.44
C THR A 92 -0.48 -8.97 11.64
N SER A 93 -0.04 -9.60 12.71
CA SER A 93 1.36 -9.92 13.01
C SER A 93 1.84 -11.18 12.26
N ASP A 94 0.91 -12.03 11.81
CA ASP A 94 1.24 -13.26 11.07
C ASP A 94 1.69 -12.93 9.64
N THR A 95 3.00 -13.10 9.38
CA THR A 95 3.62 -12.84 8.09
C THR A 95 3.03 -13.65 6.92
N ILE A 96 2.50 -14.85 7.16
CA ILE A 96 1.89 -15.68 6.12
C ILE A 96 0.52 -15.11 5.75
N VAL A 97 -0.31 -14.80 6.76
CA VAL A 97 -1.63 -14.19 6.54
C VAL A 97 -1.48 -12.82 5.90
N PHE A 98 -0.55 -11.99 6.36
CA PHE A 98 -0.25 -10.69 5.77
C PHE A 98 0.14 -10.82 4.28
N LYS A 99 1.04 -11.75 3.96
CA LYS A 99 1.48 -12.00 2.57
C LYS A 99 0.35 -12.43 1.65
N GLU A 100 -0.51 -13.36 2.08
CA GLU A 100 -1.64 -13.78 1.27
C GLU A 100 -2.71 -12.69 1.17
N SER A 101 -2.85 -11.83 2.19
CA SER A 101 -3.75 -10.68 2.16
C SER A 101 -3.32 -9.63 1.14
N LEU A 102 -2.01 -9.38 0.99
CA LEU A 102 -1.47 -8.55 -0.10
C LEU A 102 -1.85 -9.12 -1.49
N ARG A 103 -1.73 -10.44 -1.66
CA ARG A 103 -2.09 -11.10 -2.93
C ARG A 103 -3.58 -11.00 -3.23
N LEU A 104 -4.42 -11.17 -2.21
CA LEU A 104 -5.87 -10.99 -2.33
C LEU A 104 -6.21 -9.55 -2.70
N LEU A 105 -5.62 -8.56 -2.02
CA LEU A 105 -5.80 -7.13 -2.33
C LEU A 105 -5.44 -6.83 -3.79
N GLY A 106 -4.27 -7.29 -4.24
CA GLY A 106 -3.83 -7.14 -5.63
C GLY A 106 -4.75 -7.85 -6.63
N ALA A 107 -5.31 -9.01 -6.29
CA ALA A 107 -6.26 -9.72 -7.15
C ALA A 107 -7.58 -8.95 -7.28
N VAL A 108 -8.14 -8.46 -6.17
CA VAL A 108 -9.38 -7.66 -6.16
C VAL A 108 -9.21 -6.40 -7.00
N VAL A 109 -8.12 -5.65 -6.80
CA VAL A 109 -7.85 -4.42 -7.57
C VAL A 109 -7.68 -4.71 -9.06
N ARG A 110 -6.97 -5.78 -9.45
CA ARG A 110 -6.84 -6.18 -10.86
C ARG A 110 -8.17 -6.55 -11.49
N THR A 111 -9.03 -7.27 -10.76
CA THR A 111 -10.36 -7.63 -11.26
C THR A 111 -11.25 -6.39 -11.40
N LEU A 112 -11.26 -5.49 -10.42
CA LEU A 112 -11.98 -4.21 -10.50
C LEU A 112 -11.53 -3.37 -11.68
N GLN A 113 -10.21 -3.30 -11.91
CA GLN A 113 -9.64 -2.59 -13.05
C GLN A 113 -10.00 -3.26 -14.39
N GLY A 114 -9.91 -4.60 -14.47
CA GLY A 114 -10.25 -5.36 -15.67
C GLY A 114 -11.72 -5.24 -16.08
N HIS A 115 -12.62 -5.07 -15.10
CA HIS A 115 -14.04 -4.79 -15.32
C HIS A 115 -14.36 -3.32 -15.56
N GLN A 116 -13.36 -2.43 -15.61
CA GLN A 116 -13.53 -0.98 -15.80
C GLN A 116 -14.33 -0.26 -14.70
N LEU A 117 -14.68 -0.96 -13.62
CA LEU A 117 -15.44 -0.41 -12.48
C LEU A 117 -14.73 0.77 -11.82
N LEU A 118 -13.40 0.78 -11.83
CA LEU A 118 -12.62 1.90 -11.29
C LEU A 118 -12.77 3.17 -12.14
N ALA A 119 -12.80 3.04 -13.46
CA ALA A 119 -12.94 4.18 -14.37
C ALA A 119 -14.38 4.73 -14.35
N GLU A 120 -15.38 3.86 -14.17
CA GLU A 120 -16.79 4.24 -14.06
C GLU A 120 -17.15 4.97 -12.76
N ASN A 121 -16.36 4.80 -11.70
CA ASN A 121 -16.65 5.31 -10.36
C ASN A 121 -15.60 6.33 -9.86
N ASP A 122 -15.10 7.18 -10.78
CA ASP A 122 -14.17 8.27 -10.47
C ASP A 122 -12.88 7.84 -9.75
N GLY A 123 -12.34 6.68 -10.13
CA GLY A 123 -11.05 6.16 -9.67
C GLY A 123 -11.12 5.28 -8.42
N LEU A 124 -9.97 4.69 -8.08
CA LEU A 124 -9.86 3.71 -6.98
C LEU A 124 -10.28 4.28 -5.62
N ALA A 125 -9.80 5.48 -5.27
CA ALA A 125 -10.03 6.07 -3.96
C ALA A 125 -11.53 6.35 -3.72
N ASN A 126 -12.19 7.04 -4.65
CA ASN A 126 -13.61 7.39 -4.54
C ASN A 126 -14.50 6.15 -4.48
N TYR A 127 -14.24 5.17 -5.35
CA TYR A 127 -15.05 3.96 -5.39
C TYR A 127 -14.93 3.14 -4.10
N MET A 128 -13.71 3.00 -3.55
CA MET A 128 -13.50 2.27 -2.31
C MET A 128 -14.05 3.02 -1.10
N LEU A 129 -13.90 4.35 -1.04
CA LEU A 129 -14.47 5.18 0.03
C LEU A 129 -16.00 5.11 0.04
N THR A 130 -16.66 5.07 -1.12
CA THR A 130 -18.12 4.85 -1.19
C THR A 130 -18.51 3.48 -0.63
N THR A 131 -17.70 2.45 -0.89
CA THR A 131 -17.94 1.11 -0.36
C THR A 131 -17.65 1.03 1.16
N ARG A 132 -16.77 1.90 1.69
CA ARG A 132 -16.43 1.98 3.12
C ARG A 132 -17.64 2.29 3.99
N ASP A 133 -18.62 3.04 3.48
CA ASP A 133 -19.80 3.46 4.26
C ASP A 133 -20.54 2.28 4.90
N SER A 134 -20.53 1.11 4.25
CA SER A 134 -21.13 -0.12 4.80
C SER A 134 -20.35 -0.68 6.00
N PHE A 135 -19.09 -0.30 6.17
CA PHE A 135 -18.15 -0.82 7.18
C PHE A 135 -17.55 0.30 8.04
N ALA A 136 -18.13 1.50 8.03
CA ALA A 136 -17.54 2.70 8.62
C ALA A 136 -17.08 2.48 10.07
N ASP A 137 -17.91 1.85 10.91
CA ASP A 137 -17.59 1.56 12.31
C ASP A 137 -16.33 0.71 12.49
N VAL A 138 -16.14 -0.30 11.64
CA VAL A 138 -14.98 -1.20 11.72
C VAL A 138 -13.74 -0.54 11.13
N ILE A 139 -13.89 0.15 9.99
CA ILE A 139 -12.76 0.83 9.34
C ILE A 139 -12.27 2.02 10.17
N SER A 140 -13.16 2.75 10.86
CA SER A 140 -12.75 3.81 11.78
C SER A 140 -11.95 3.29 12.98
N GLN A 141 -12.23 2.09 13.47
CA GLN A 141 -11.38 1.47 14.50
C GLN A 141 -9.99 1.12 13.96
N VAL A 142 -9.93 0.64 12.71
CA VAL A 142 -8.67 0.38 12.01
C VAL A 142 -7.86 1.67 11.83
N GLU A 143 -8.50 2.74 11.39
CA GLU A 143 -7.91 4.07 11.23
C GLU A 143 -7.35 4.61 12.54
N GLN A 144 -8.15 4.57 13.61
CA GLN A 144 -7.71 4.99 14.95
C GLN A 144 -6.53 4.15 15.45
N MET A 145 -6.61 2.84 15.27
CA MET A 145 -5.56 1.94 15.68
C MET A 145 -4.27 2.26 14.93
N GLN A 146 -4.30 2.31 13.60
CA GLN A 146 -3.12 2.55 12.77
C GLN A 146 -2.69 4.02 12.74
N GLY A 147 -3.50 4.92 13.30
CA GLY A 147 -3.32 6.37 13.23
C GLY A 147 -3.22 6.87 11.79
N VAL A 148 -4.07 6.32 10.92
CA VAL A 148 -4.26 6.73 9.52
C VAL A 148 -5.69 7.20 9.31
N ASN A 149 -5.93 7.91 8.21
CA ASN A 149 -7.20 8.53 7.89
C ASN A 149 -7.39 8.46 6.37
N PHE A 150 -8.28 7.55 5.95
CA PHE A 150 -8.58 7.32 4.54
C PHE A 150 -9.33 8.49 3.90
N ASP A 151 -10.06 9.30 4.69
CA ASP A 151 -10.76 10.50 4.20
C ASP A 151 -9.79 11.65 3.88
N VAL A 152 -8.71 11.80 4.67
CA VAL A 152 -7.67 12.80 4.40
C VAL A 152 -6.80 12.38 3.22
N SER A 153 -6.33 11.14 3.23
CA SER A 153 -5.63 10.59 2.07
C SER A 153 -5.69 9.07 2.04
N PHE A 154 -6.50 8.57 1.11
CA PHE A 154 -6.66 7.15 0.87
C PHE A 154 -5.35 6.47 0.48
N THR A 155 -4.59 7.06 -0.46
CA THR A 155 -3.42 6.40 -1.05
C THR A 155 -2.22 6.39 -0.13
N PHE A 156 -1.97 7.45 0.65
CA PHE A 156 -0.95 7.45 1.69
C PHE A 156 -1.30 6.48 2.83
N SER A 157 -2.56 6.44 3.27
CA SER A 157 -3.02 5.51 4.31
C SER A 157 -2.82 4.05 3.88
N LEU A 158 -3.27 3.69 2.67
CA LEU A 158 -3.12 2.33 2.17
C LEU A 158 -1.65 1.96 1.92
N THR A 159 -0.86 2.90 1.39
CA THR A 159 0.58 2.71 1.19
C THR A 159 1.25 2.36 2.51
N ALA A 160 0.95 3.09 3.58
CA ALA A 160 1.56 2.86 4.89
C ALA A 160 1.26 1.46 5.44
N LEU A 161 0.02 0.97 5.29
CA LEU A 161 -0.35 -0.38 5.70
C LEU A 161 0.46 -1.45 4.96
N ILE A 162 0.61 -1.29 3.64
CA ILE A 162 1.37 -2.22 2.78
C ILE A 162 2.87 -2.12 3.06
N TYR A 163 3.35 -0.92 3.34
CA TYR A 163 4.77 -0.61 3.47
C TYR A 163 5.44 -1.39 4.61
N ARG A 164 4.69 -1.70 5.67
CA ARG A 164 5.14 -2.58 6.76
C ARG A 164 5.68 -3.93 6.26
N GLY A 165 5.11 -4.46 5.19
CA GLY A 165 5.54 -5.73 4.57
C GLY A 165 6.89 -5.67 3.87
N ILE A 166 7.39 -4.48 3.51
CA ILE A 166 8.63 -4.32 2.76
C ILE A 166 9.88 -4.57 3.62
N HIS A 167 9.76 -4.31 4.94
CA HIS A 167 10.80 -4.58 5.93
C HIS A 167 11.16 -6.07 5.99
N VAL A 168 10.21 -6.96 5.67
CA VAL A 168 10.39 -8.41 5.77
C VAL A 168 10.67 -9.01 4.40
N ALA A 169 11.85 -9.62 4.24
CA ALA A 169 12.33 -10.16 2.96
C ALA A 169 11.35 -11.14 2.29
N SER A 170 10.66 -11.99 3.06
CA SER A 170 9.71 -12.99 2.55
C SER A 170 8.42 -12.39 1.96
N MET A 171 8.10 -11.14 2.30
CA MET A 171 6.87 -10.43 1.92
C MET A 171 7.12 -9.29 0.93
N ARG A 172 8.37 -8.81 0.81
CA ARG A 172 8.77 -7.69 -0.03
C ARG A 172 8.25 -7.75 -1.46
N GLU A 173 8.41 -8.89 -2.13
CA GLU A 173 7.93 -9.08 -3.51
C GLU A 173 6.41 -8.94 -3.62
N ALA A 174 5.67 -9.50 -2.66
CA ALA A 174 4.21 -9.40 -2.63
C ALA A 174 3.76 -7.96 -2.39
N ALA A 175 4.44 -7.24 -1.49
CA ALA A 175 4.15 -5.83 -1.20
C ALA A 175 4.44 -4.94 -2.43
N GLN A 176 5.60 -5.12 -3.06
CA GLN A 176 5.97 -4.38 -4.29
C GLN A 176 4.99 -4.65 -5.44
N SER A 177 4.62 -5.92 -5.67
CA SER A 177 3.64 -6.28 -6.71
C SER A 177 2.27 -5.65 -6.45
N THR A 178 1.84 -5.61 -5.19
CA THR A 178 0.57 -4.99 -4.80
C THR A 178 0.61 -3.47 -4.97
N LEU A 179 1.70 -2.81 -4.57
CA LEU A 179 1.91 -1.37 -4.79
C LEU A 179 1.94 -1.02 -6.28
N ARG A 180 2.61 -1.83 -7.13
CA ARG A 180 2.60 -1.64 -8.59
C ARG A 180 1.20 -1.79 -9.17
N THR A 181 0.43 -2.76 -8.68
CA THR A 181 -0.97 -2.97 -9.07
C THR A 181 -1.81 -1.74 -8.71
N LEU A 182 -1.68 -1.22 -7.49
CA LEU A 182 -2.39 -0.02 -7.04
C LEU A 182 -1.99 1.24 -7.84
N LEU A 183 -0.70 1.37 -8.16
CA LEU A 183 -0.18 2.43 -9.02
C LEU A 183 -0.87 2.40 -10.38
N ARG A 184 -0.81 1.27 -11.10
CA ARG A 184 -1.45 1.09 -12.42
C ARG A 184 -2.96 1.29 -12.35
N ALA A 185 -3.62 0.77 -11.32
CA ALA A 185 -5.05 0.90 -11.15
C ALA A 185 -5.46 2.37 -10.98
N THR A 186 -4.69 3.15 -10.21
CA THR A 186 -4.98 4.57 -9.97
C THR A 186 -4.67 5.41 -11.21
N THR A 187 -3.55 5.15 -11.91
CA THR A 187 -3.13 5.95 -13.07
C THR A 187 -3.97 5.68 -14.32
N TRP A 188 -4.39 4.43 -14.55
CA TRP A 188 -5.16 4.06 -15.73
C TRP A 188 -6.67 4.21 -15.55
N SER A 189 -7.17 4.34 -14.32
CA SER A 189 -8.59 4.68 -14.06
C SER A 189 -8.86 6.19 -14.05
N SER A 190 -7.81 7.01 -14.09
CA SER A 190 -7.94 8.46 -14.06
C SER A 190 -8.51 8.97 -15.39
N PRO A 191 -9.53 9.86 -15.38
CA PRO A 191 -10.25 10.30 -16.59
C PRO A 191 -9.37 11.05 -17.61
N VAL A 192 -8.17 11.47 -17.20
CA VAL A 192 -7.18 12.17 -18.03
C VAL A 192 -6.09 11.19 -18.52
N HIS A 193 -6.46 9.94 -18.86
CA HIS A 193 -5.48 8.92 -19.29
C HIS A 193 -4.96 9.16 -20.72
N ASP A 194 -5.77 9.77 -21.59
CA ASP A 194 -5.44 9.97 -23.01
C ASP A 194 -4.53 11.19 -23.28
N GLU A 195 -4.27 12.04 -22.28
CA GLU A 195 -3.35 13.16 -22.42
C GLU A 195 -1.94 12.82 -21.92
N PRO A 196 -0.88 13.16 -22.68
CA PRO A 196 0.49 12.95 -22.22
C PRO A 196 0.75 13.73 -20.93
N ARG A 197 0.97 13.02 -19.82
CA ARG A 197 1.19 13.62 -18.51
C ARG A 197 2.65 14.01 -18.31
N THR A 198 2.86 15.25 -17.88
CA THR A 198 4.16 15.75 -17.41
C THR A 198 4.39 15.52 -15.92
N SER A 199 3.38 15.06 -15.18
CA SER A 199 3.44 14.81 -13.73
C SER A 199 2.66 13.57 -13.33
N VAL A 200 3.10 12.91 -12.26
CA VAL A 200 2.39 11.78 -11.64
C VAL A 200 1.04 12.26 -11.12
N ASP A 201 0.01 11.41 -11.25
CA ASP A 201 -1.30 11.69 -10.67
C ASP A 201 -1.15 11.95 -9.16
N PRO A 202 -1.66 13.07 -8.60
CA PRO A 202 -1.52 13.39 -7.18
C PRO A 202 -1.99 12.27 -6.25
N ASP A 203 -2.95 11.45 -6.69
CA ASP A 203 -3.44 10.34 -5.89
C ASP A 203 -2.53 9.11 -5.99
N ALA A 204 -1.82 8.93 -7.12
CA ALA A 204 -0.86 7.84 -7.32
C ALA A 204 0.54 8.10 -6.71
N VAL A 205 0.83 9.35 -6.30
CA VAL A 205 2.15 9.78 -5.80
C VAL A 205 2.65 8.90 -4.65
N ALA A 206 1.79 8.54 -3.70
CA ALA A 206 2.18 7.71 -2.54
C ALA A 206 2.72 6.34 -2.96
N TYR A 207 2.04 5.64 -3.88
CA TYR A 207 2.47 4.35 -4.39
C TYR A 207 3.75 4.45 -5.22
N PHE A 208 3.85 5.50 -6.05
CA PHE A 208 5.04 5.74 -6.86
C PHE A 208 6.27 5.91 -5.97
N ILE A 209 6.20 6.80 -4.98
CA ILE A 209 7.27 7.02 -3.99
C ILE A 209 7.60 5.72 -3.26
N ALA A 210 6.60 4.97 -2.81
CA ALA A 210 6.78 3.69 -2.13
C ALA A 210 7.67 2.72 -2.92
N LEU A 211 7.38 2.56 -4.20
CA LEU A 211 8.13 1.68 -5.11
C LEU A 211 9.53 2.20 -5.42
N LEU A 212 9.64 3.52 -5.52
CA LEU A 212 10.83 4.25 -5.89
C LEU A 212 12.04 3.97 -5.01
N PHE A 213 11.84 3.87 -3.71
CA PHE A 213 12.92 3.57 -2.76
C PHE A 213 13.09 2.07 -2.51
N CYS A 214 12.10 1.27 -2.87
CA CYS A 214 12.12 -0.16 -2.62
C CYS A 214 12.76 -0.99 -3.72
N GLY A 215 12.84 -0.49 -4.96
CA GLY A 215 13.36 -1.31 -6.05
C GLY A 215 13.57 -0.60 -7.38
N THR A 216 14.61 0.22 -7.49
CA THR A 216 15.19 0.56 -8.80
C THR A 216 16.72 0.54 -8.76
N PRO A 217 17.38 -0.62 -8.80
CA PRO A 217 18.81 -0.70 -9.08
C PRO A 217 19.13 -0.57 -10.58
N THR A 218 18.20 -0.88 -11.47
CA THR A 218 18.40 -0.96 -12.93
C THR A 218 17.57 0.05 -13.72
N GLU A 219 18.03 0.36 -14.93
CA GLU A 219 17.40 1.35 -15.84
C GLU A 219 16.03 0.85 -16.34
N GLU A 220 15.94 -0.46 -16.57
CA GLU A 220 14.74 -1.14 -17.04
C GLU A 220 13.61 -1.08 -16.01
N GLU A 221 13.89 -1.41 -14.73
CA GLU A 221 12.88 -1.34 -13.66
C GLU A 221 12.41 0.10 -13.39
N ALA A 222 13.30 1.09 -13.58
CA ALA A 222 12.94 2.50 -13.48
C ALA A 222 12.04 2.94 -14.66
N ALA A 223 12.33 2.48 -15.88
CA ALA A 223 11.51 2.74 -17.06
C ALA A 223 10.13 2.10 -16.94
N GLU A 224 10.06 0.86 -16.46
CA GLU A 224 8.79 0.18 -16.16
C GLU A 224 7.96 0.93 -15.12
N LEU A 225 8.60 1.41 -14.04
CA LEU A 225 7.92 2.19 -13.01
C LEU A 225 7.36 3.51 -13.55
N LEU A 226 8.08 4.18 -14.45
CA LEU A 226 7.60 5.41 -15.10
C LEU A 226 6.43 5.12 -16.05
N HIS A 227 6.51 4.02 -16.80
CA HIS A 227 5.42 3.57 -17.65
C HIS A 227 4.16 3.24 -16.83
N ASP A 228 4.31 2.54 -15.71
CA ASP A 228 3.23 2.22 -14.78
C ASP A 228 2.60 3.49 -14.17
N ALA A 229 3.40 4.55 -14.00
CA ALA A 229 2.94 5.85 -13.56
C ALA A 229 2.24 6.67 -14.67
N GLY A 230 2.20 6.18 -15.91
CA GLY A 230 1.63 6.89 -17.06
C GLY A 230 2.54 7.97 -17.65
N LEU A 231 3.85 7.93 -17.38
CA LEU A 231 4.83 8.89 -17.90
C LEU A 231 5.57 8.30 -19.11
N SER A 232 5.51 8.98 -20.25
CA SER A 232 6.20 8.54 -21.47
C SER A 232 7.70 8.88 -21.45
N VAL A 233 8.55 7.86 -21.64
CA VAL A 233 10.02 7.97 -21.71
C VAL A 233 10.49 8.89 -22.85
N GLU A 234 9.70 9.07 -23.90
CA GLU A 234 10.04 9.92 -25.06
C GLU A 234 9.87 11.43 -24.80
N GLN A 235 9.13 11.82 -23.76
CA GLN A 235 8.91 13.24 -23.38
C GLN A 235 9.81 13.71 -22.23
N LEU A 236 10.75 12.85 -21.81
CA LEU A 236 11.84 13.18 -20.87
C LEU A 236 12.73 14.38 -21.23
N PRO A 237 12.84 14.91 -22.48
CA PRO A 237 13.71 16.06 -22.74
C PRO A 237 13.27 17.38 -22.10
N ALA A 238 12.01 17.48 -21.63
CA ALA A 238 11.43 18.70 -21.06
C ALA A 238 11.21 18.65 -19.53
N LEU A 239 11.34 17.48 -18.91
CA LEU A 239 11.46 17.35 -17.45
C LEU A 239 12.95 17.30 -17.07
N PRO A 240 13.36 17.70 -15.86
CA PRO A 240 14.77 17.65 -15.44
C PRO A 240 15.23 16.22 -15.11
N LEU A 241 14.61 15.21 -15.71
CA LEU A 241 15.08 13.83 -15.70
C LEU A 241 16.21 13.69 -16.72
N ARG A 242 17.37 14.27 -16.41
CA ARG A 242 18.59 13.93 -17.15
C ARG A 242 19.00 12.52 -16.75
N LEU A 243 18.63 11.53 -17.57
CA LEU A 243 19.39 10.30 -17.74
C LEU A 243 20.83 10.68 -18.10
N ARG A 244 21.66 10.96 -17.11
CA ARG A 244 23.05 11.29 -17.37
C ARG A 244 23.79 9.99 -17.61
N THR A 245 23.92 9.66 -18.88
CA THR A 245 24.73 8.56 -19.35
C THR A 245 26.16 8.70 -18.82
N ARG A 246 26.60 7.65 -18.13
CA ARG A 246 27.97 7.17 -17.96
C ARG A 246 28.89 7.97 -17.02
N GLY A 247 28.70 7.76 -15.71
CA GLY A 247 29.84 7.57 -14.80
C GLY A 247 30.56 6.26 -15.15
N ARG A 248 31.86 6.15 -14.89
CA ARG A 248 32.70 4.99 -15.28
C ARG A 248 32.21 3.61 -14.78
N ASP A 249 31.25 3.58 -13.85
CA ASP A 249 30.81 2.38 -13.13
C ASP A 249 29.33 1.97 -13.35
N GLY A 250 28.60 2.60 -14.27
CA GLY A 250 27.26 2.11 -14.67
C GLY A 250 26.15 2.19 -13.62
N ARG A 251 26.18 3.19 -12.71
CA ARG A 251 25.18 3.36 -11.64
C ARG A 251 24.25 4.55 -11.89
N LEU A 252 22.96 4.38 -11.55
CA LEU A 252 21.89 5.36 -11.79
C LEU A 252 21.65 6.22 -10.54
N HIS A 253 21.73 7.55 -10.72
CA HIS A 253 21.34 8.56 -9.73
C HIS A 253 20.09 9.28 -10.24
N LEU A 254 18.91 8.95 -9.73
CA LEU A 254 17.65 9.58 -10.16
C LEU A 254 17.51 10.96 -9.52
N LEU A 255 17.84 12.01 -10.27
CA LEU A 255 17.55 13.39 -9.89
C LEU A 255 16.08 13.68 -10.24
N ARG A 256 15.24 13.88 -9.22
CA ARG A 256 13.77 13.96 -9.37
C ARG A 256 13.30 15.33 -8.99
N SER A 257 13.02 16.17 -9.98
CA SER A 257 12.42 17.47 -9.74
C SER A 257 11.01 17.32 -9.21
N THR A 258 10.75 18.04 -8.12
CA THR A 258 9.49 18.14 -7.37
C THR A 258 8.29 18.54 -8.22
N GLU A 259 8.51 19.15 -9.38
CA GLU A 259 7.48 19.45 -10.39
C GLU A 259 6.81 18.18 -10.95
N MET A 260 7.51 17.04 -10.97
CA MET A 260 6.95 15.76 -11.42
C MET A 260 5.93 15.18 -10.44
N LEU A 261 6.00 15.55 -9.16
CA LEU A 261 5.17 14.99 -8.10
C LEU A 261 3.80 15.67 -8.00
N GLY A 262 3.54 16.77 -8.73
CA GLY A 262 2.23 17.44 -8.75
C GLY A 262 1.72 17.88 -7.37
N LEU A 263 2.59 18.00 -6.37
CA LEU A 263 2.23 18.29 -4.99
C LEU A 263 1.92 19.79 -4.85
N THR A 264 0.65 20.14 -4.93
CA THR A 264 0.17 21.53 -4.78
C THR A 264 -0.30 21.86 -3.36
N ASP A 265 -0.58 20.85 -2.53
CA ASP A 265 -1.19 21.00 -1.20
C ASP A 265 -0.18 20.79 -0.05
N LYS A 266 -0.30 21.61 0.99
CA LYS A 266 0.49 21.55 2.23
C LYS A 266 0.26 20.24 2.98
N ALA A 267 -0.97 19.72 3.02
CA ALA A 267 -1.28 18.46 3.69
C ALA A 267 -0.61 17.27 2.97
N LYS A 268 -0.70 17.24 1.64
CA LYS A 268 -0.01 16.23 0.80
C LYS A 268 1.51 16.33 0.92
N ALA A 269 2.07 17.53 1.10
CA ALA A 269 3.50 17.73 1.34
C ALA A 269 3.97 17.22 2.73
N ALA A 270 3.13 17.34 3.76
CA ALA A 270 3.41 16.76 5.08
C ALA A 270 3.35 15.23 5.04
N LEU A 271 2.32 14.67 4.41
CA LEU A 271 2.20 13.21 4.19
C LEU A 271 3.35 12.65 3.37
N PHE A 272 3.79 13.40 2.37
CA PHE A 272 4.99 13.10 1.62
C PHE A 272 6.23 13.05 2.52
N ALA A 273 6.45 14.03 3.40
CA ALA A 273 7.60 14.03 4.30
C ALA A 273 7.56 12.86 5.30
N VAL A 274 6.39 12.42 5.71
CA VAL A 274 6.21 11.22 6.55
C VAL A 274 6.48 9.94 5.79
N SER A 275 5.96 9.83 4.56
CA SER A 275 6.29 8.70 3.70
C SER A 275 7.80 8.63 3.56
N LEU A 276 8.48 9.75 3.34
CA LEU A 276 9.94 9.78 3.28
C LEU A 276 10.58 9.25 4.57
N VAL A 277 10.14 9.68 5.75
CA VAL A 277 10.64 9.16 7.05
C VAL A 277 10.45 7.64 7.18
N LEU A 278 9.24 7.12 6.91
CA LEU A 278 8.92 5.70 6.93
C LEU A 278 9.83 4.90 5.98
N MET A 279 10.11 5.46 4.82
CA MET A 279 10.91 4.81 3.78
C MET A 279 12.39 4.75 4.16
N MET A 280 12.87 5.69 4.98
CA MET A 280 14.21 5.64 5.56
C MET A 280 14.35 4.57 6.64
N GLU A 281 13.25 4.15 7.28
CA GLU A 281 13.21 3.10 8.31
C GLU A 281 13.21 1.70 7.71
N ALA A 282 12.56 1.51 6.55
CA ALA A 282 12.38 0.18 5.95
C ALA A 282 13.61 -0.55 5.44
N THR A 283 14.71 0.16 5.23
CA THR A 283 15.96 -0.47 4.84
C THR A 283 16.76 -0.86 6.08
N SER A 284 16.54 -2.07 6.59
CA SER A 284 17.35 -2.66 7.68
C SER A 284 18.85 -2.76 7.35
N SER A 285 19.22 -2.63 6.08
CA SER A 285 20.58 -2.35 5.60
C SER A 285 20.49 -1.71 4.20
N PRO A 286 20.40 -0.38 4.08
CA PRO A 286 20.26 0.23 2.78
C PRO A 286 21.57 0.08 2.01
N THR A 287 21.49 -0.37 0.76
CA THR A 287 22.65 -0.36 -0.14
C THR A 287 23.17 1.07 -0.31
N LEU A 288 24.46 1.25 -0.58
CA LEU A 288 25.03 2.60 -0.81
C LEU A 288 24.24 3.39 -1.87
N VAL A 289 23.71 2.72 -2.90
CA VAL A 289 22.87 3.33 -3.94
C VAL A 289 21.54 3.82 -3.37
N GLN A 290 20.86 3.01 -2.56
CA GLN A 290 19.61 3.42 -1.91
C GLN A 290 19.83 4.60 -0.96
N GLN A 291 20.92 4.59 -0.17
CA GLN A 291 21.24 5.70 0.73
C GLN A 291 21.47 7.00 -0.05
N VAL A 292 22.25 6.96 -1.14
CA VAL A 292 22.47 8.14 -1.99
C VAL A 292 21.18 8.62 -2.62
N ASN A 293 20.33 7.73 -3.14
CA ASN A 293 19.05 8.09 -3.74
C ASN A 293 18.09 8.74 -2.74
N ILE A 294 18.06 8.26 -1.49
CA ILE A 294 17.28 8.86 -0.40
C ILE A 294 17.78 10.28 -0.10
N ILE A 295 19.09 10.45 0.08
CA ILE A 295 19.70 11.76 0.43
C ILE A 295 19.54 12.76 -0.72
N GLN A 296 19.72 12.32 -1.96
CA GLN A 296 19.51 13.12 -3.16
C GLN A 296 18.06 13.58 -3.25
N PHE A 297 17.11 12.67 -3.07
CA PHE A 297 15.70 13.00 -3.07
C PHE A 297 15.32 13.98 -1.94
N LEU A 298 15.84 13.77 -0.73
CA LEU A 298 15.66 14.71 0.39
C LEU A 298 16.17 16.11 0.06
N THR A 299 17.30 16.19 -0.63
CA THR A 299 17.91 17.46 -1.05
C THR A 299 17.08 18.16 -2.11
N ASP A 300 16.57 17.41 -3.10
CA ASP A 300 15.74 17.94 -4.18
C ASP A 300 14.37 18.40 -3.66
N VAL A 301 13.75 17.62 -2.77
CA VAL A 301 12.51 17.99 -2.07
C VAL A 301 12.74 19.22 -1.20
N GLY A 302 13.80 19.23 -0.40
CA GLY A 302 14.05 20.32 0.53
C GLY A 302 14.36 21.67 -0.14
N GLN A 303 14.71 21.68 -1.43
CA GLN A 303 14.76 22.93 -2.21
C GLN A 303 13.37 23.50 -2.49
N SER A 304 12.35 22.66 -2.64
CA SER A 304 10.98 23.09 -2.95
C SER A 304 10.10 23.22 -1.71
N PHE A 305 10.32 22.35 -0.73
CA PHE A 305 9.53 22.20 0.50
C PHE A 305 10.45 22.12 1.72
N ALA A 306 11.24 23.18 1.93
CA ALA A 306 12.28 23.25 2.97
C ALA A 306 11.75 22.96 4.39
N GLU A 307 10.54 23.42 4.72
CA GLU A 307 9.94 23.24 6.04
C GLU A 307 9.68 21.75 6.36
N TYR A 308 9.14 20.99 5.42
CA TYR A 308 8.78 19.58 5.61
C TYR A 308 9.99 18.65 5.51
N ALA A 309 10.93 18.94 4.61
CA ALA A 309 12.20 18.22 4.55
C ALA A 309 12.98 18.37 5.87
N MET A 310 12.99 19.56 6.47
CA MET A 310 13.58 19.77 7.80
C MET A 310 12.81 19.06 8.90
N MET A 311 11.48 19.00 8.79
CA MET A 311 10.66 18.30 9.77
C MET A 311 10.92 16.77 9.74
N ALA A 312 11.15 16.19 8.56
CA ALA A 312 11.63 14.82 8.40
C ALA A 312 13.08 14.62 8.92
N CYS A 313 14.00 15.55 8.59
CA CYS A 313 15.39 15.47 9.06
C CYS A 313 15.53 15.63 10.57
N THR A 314 14.70 16.49 11.18
CA THR A 314 14.70 16.73 12.64
C THR A 314 14.15 15.55 13.42
N TYR A 315 13.20 14.81 12.86
CA TYR A 315 12.73 13.55 13.44
C TYR A 315 13.84 12.48 13.46
N ARG A 316 14.71 12.44 12.45
CA ARG A 316 15.77 11.43 12.26
C ARG A 316 17.18 11.92 12.59
N LEU A 317 17.30 13.00 13.37
CA LEU A 317 18.57 13.70 13.61
C LEU A 317 19.63 12.84 14.32
N GLU A 318 19.25 11.71 14.92
CA GLU A 318 20.15 10.76 15.58
C GLU A 318 20.80 9.75 14.61
N THR A 319 20.10 9.28 13.58
CA THR A 319 20.59 8.23 12.65
C THR A 319 21.29 8.81 11.42
N LEU A 320 20.90 10.01 11.02
CA LEU A 320 21.32 10.64 9.77
C LEU A 320 22.82 11.02 9.75
N PRO A 321 23.41 11.55 10.84
CA PRO A 321 24.84 11.85 10.89
C PRO A 321 25.72 10.59 10.77
N GLY A 322 25.28 9.46 11.33
CA GLY A 322 25.97 8.17 11.22
C GLY A 322 25.97 7.66 9.77
N SER A 323 24.80 7.67 9.12
CA SER A 323 24.70 7.29 7.69
C SER A 323 25.53 8.19 6.79
N LEU A 324 25.54 9.51 7.01
CA LEU A 324 26.38 10.42 6.23
C LEU A 324 27.88 10.18 6.46
N HIS A 325 28.28 9.88 7.70
CA HIS A 325 29.66 9.56 8.03
C HIS A 325 30.12 8.25 7.38
N ASP A 326 29.31 7.20 7.46
CA ASP A 326 29.58 5.90 6.83
C ASP A 326 29.67 6.03 5.31
N LEU A 327 28.77 6.81 4.71
CA LEU A 327 28.70 7.01 3.27
C LEU A 327 29.91 7.81 2.73
N LEU A 328 30.36 8.83 3.48
CA LEU A 328 31.59 9.58 3.20
C LEU A 328 32.86 8.73 3.40
N ASN A 329 32.85 7.81 4.37
CA ASN A 329 33.99 6.93 4.64
C ASN A 329 34.11 5.79 3.63
N HIS A 330 32.99 5.34 3.03
CA HIS A 330 32.96 4.17 2.15
C HIS A 330 32.98 4.53 0.66
N THR A 331 32.90 5.81 0.30
CA THR A 331 32.75 6.24 -1.09
C THR A 331 33.74 7.35 -1.45
N SER A 332 34.60 7.10 -2.44
CA SER A 332 35.53 8.08 -3.02
C SER A 332 34.95 8.83 -4.22
N ASP A 333 33.66 8.65 -4.51
CA ASP A 333 32.99 9.25 -5.66
C ASP A 333 32.75 10.76 -5.41
N PRO A 334 33.31 11.66 -6.24
CA PRO A 334 33.10 13.10 -6.10
C PRO A 334 31.63 13.52 -6.20
N GLU A 335 30.78 12.75 -6.90
CA GLU A 335 29.36 13.07 -7.08
C GLU A 335 28.57 12.85 -5.78
N VAL A 336 28.87 11.75 -5.10
CA VAL A 336 28.26 11.40 -3.81
C VAL A 336 28.62 12.44 -2.74
N VAL A 337 29.90 12.87 -2.71
CA VAL A 337 30.35 13.95 -1.81
C VAL A 337 29.65 15.28 -2.13
N GLN A 338 29.40 15.59 -3.40
CA GLN A 338 28.63 16.78 -3.78
C GLN A 338 27.19 16.73 -3.27
N ILE A 339 26.51 15.58 -3.44
CA ILE A 339 25.13 15.38 -2.97
C ILE A 339 25.07 15.57 -1.44
N VAL A 340 25.94 14.90 -0.70
CA VAL A 340 26.03 15.04 0.77
C VAL A 340 26.34 16.49 1.17
N SER A 341 27.22 17.19 0.45
CA SER A 341 27.53 18.59 0.74
C SER A 341 26.36 19.54 0.49
N ARG A 342 25.49 19.24 -0.48
CA ARG A 342 24.28 20.01 -0.78
C ARG A 342 23.23 19.76 0.29
N PHE A 343 23.06 18.51 0.69
CA PHE A 343 22.20 18.13 1.80
C PHE A 343 22.62 18.84 3.10
N SER A 344 23.90 18.80 3.47
CA SER A 344 24.42 19.45 4.67
C SER A 344 24.26 20.97 4.62
N ARG A 345 24.47 21.61 3.46
CA ARG A 345 24.21 23.05 3.28
C ARG A 345 22.73 23.39 3.43
N MET A 346 21.83 22.60 2.83
CA MET A 346 20.40 22.75 3.01
C MET A 346 19.99 22.65 4.48
N ALA A 347 20.51 21.65 5.20
CA ALA A 347 20.26 21.47 6.63
C ALA A 347 20.80 22.64 7.48
N MET A 348 21.93 23.25 7.09
CA MET A 348 22.53 24.39 7.79
C MET A 348 21.88 25.74 7.44
N ASP A 349 21.53 25.99 6.18
CA ASP A 349 20.90 27.25 5.73
C ASP A 349 19.48 27.41 6.30
N THR A 350 18.77 26.31 6.48
CA THR A 350 17.44 26.30 7.10
C THR A 350 17.51 26.44 8.62
N ALA A 351 18.56 25.94 9.27
CA ALA A 351 18.83 26.18 10.69
C ALA A 351 19.22 27.64 11.00
N THR A 352 19.76 28.36 10.01
CA THR A 352 20.29 29.73 10.15
C THR A 352 19.35 30.83 9.64
N ARG A 353 18.27 30.50 8.91
CA ARG A 353 17.23 31.48 8.53
C ARG A 353 16.64 32.15 9.78
N PRO A 354 16.68 33.50 9.90
CA PRO A 354 16.08 34.18 11.03
C PRO A 354 14.58 33.96 10.99
N ARG A 355 14.07 33.38 12.08
CA ARG A 355 12.65 33.17 12.40
C ARG A 355 11.92 34.51 12.24
N SER A 356 11.33 34.77 11.07
CA SER A 356 10.58 36.00 10.86
C SER A 356 9.31 35.98 11.70
N SER A 357 9.18 37.02 12.51
CA SER A 357 8.22 37.28 13.55
C SER A 357 6.76 37.28 13.07
N SER A 358 5.96 36.33 13.57
CA SER A 358 4.56 36.55 13.95
C SER A 358 3.96 35.44 14.84
N THR A 359 4.75 34.56 15.47
CA THR A 359 4.18 33.50 16.35
C THR A 359 5.21 32.94 17.33
N ALA A 360 6.03 33.79 17.94
CA ALA A 360 7.06 33.38 18.92
C ALA A 360 6.51 32.78 20.24
N GLY A 361 5.21 32.47 20.31
CA GLY A 361 4.56 31.80 21.44
C GLY A 361 3.63 30.63 21.05
N LYS A 362 3.57 30.22 19.77
CA LYS A 362 2.87 28.98 19.40
C LYS A 362 3.92 27.89 19.20
N THR A 363 3.96 26.98 20.16
CA THR A 363 4.43 25.59 20.14
C THR A 363 5.24 25.19 18.90
N ARG A 364 6.44 24.62 19.09
CA ARG A 364 7.15 23.85 18.06
C ARG A 364 6.13 22.91 17.39
N VAL A 365 5.67 23.25 16.18
CA VAL A 365 4.85 22.33 15.40
C VAL A 365 5.83 21.28 14.89
N THR A 366 5.86 20.15 15.58
CA THR A 366 6.62 18.96 15.19
C THR A 366 5.84 18.22 14.10
N LEU A 367 6.52 17.34 13.33
CA LEU A 367 5.85 16.53 12.30
C LEU A 367 4.63 15.81 12.89
N ARG A 368 4.82 15.32 14.11
CA ARG A 368 3.81 14.66 14.91
C ARG A 368 2.60 15.54 15.20
N SER A 369 2.76 16.83 15.54
CA SER A 369 1.62 17.71 15.80
C SER A 369 0.85 18.08 14.52
N SER A 370 1.52 18.32 13.40
CA SER A 370 0.81 18.57 12.13
C SER A 370 0.03 17.33 11.65
N LEU A 371 0.59 16.14 11.86
CA LEU A 371 -0.11 14.91 11.52
C LEU A 371 -1.21 14.55 12.51
N GLN A 372 -1.05 14.93 13.78
CA GLN A 372 -2.09 14.72 14.78
C GLN A 372 -3.31 15.60 14.50
N GLU A 373 -3.11 16.81 13.98
CA GLU A 373 -4.20 17.65 13.48
C GLU A 373 -4.97 16.98 12.35
N GLU A 374 -4.28 16.25 11.47
CA GLU A 374 -4.87 15.53 10.34
C GLU A 374 -5.28 14.07 10.65
N GLY A 375 -5.08 13.59 11.89
CA GLY A 375 -5.36 12.20 12.29
C GLY A 375 -4.41 11.14 11.69
N MET A 376 -3.26 11.56 11.17
CA MET A 376 -2.26 10.73 10.46
C MET A 376 -0.99 10.47 11.29
N ALA A 377 -1.06 10.65 12.62
CA ALA A 377 0.11 10.58 13.50
C ALA A 377 0.72 9.17 13.63
N GLY A 378 -0.07 8.11 13.38
CA GLY A 378 0.39 6.72 13.49
C GLY A 378 1.33 6.31 12.37
N LEU A 379 1.37 7.08 11.27
CA LEU A 379 2.36 6.91 10.21
C LEU A 379 3.82 7.09 10.68
N LEU A 380 4.08 7.70 11.83
CA LEU A 380 5.45 7.85 12.36
C LEU A 380 5.86 6.73 13.31
N GLU A 381 4.93 5.85 13.68
CA GLU A 381 5.19 4.78 14.63
C GLU A 381 5.62 3.53 13.87
N GLU A 382 6.91 3.16 13.97
CA GLU A 382 7.40 1.91 13.40
C GLU A 382 6.78 0.72 14.16
N ARG A 383 5.74 0.12 13.57
CA ARG A 383 5.03 -1.02 14.18
C ARG A 383 5.54 -2.34 13.67
N LEU A 384 6.45 -2.91 14.45
CA LEU A 384 6.90 -4.29 14.32
C LEU A 384 5.72 -5.28 14.42
N PHE A 385 5.84 -6.41 13.74
CA PHE A 385 4.88 -7.53 13.81
C PHE A 385 4.89 -8.10 15.24
N THR A 386 4.03 -7.54 16.11
CA THR A 386 3.88 -7.93 17.52
C THR A 386 2.48 -8.53 17.71
N GLY A 387 2.40 -9.70 18.36
CA GLY A 387 1.25 -10.60 18.30
C GLY A 387 0.01 -10.22 19.11
N GLU A 388 0.02 -9.10 19.84
CA GLU A 388 -1.14 -8.68 20.65
C GLU A 388 -2.36 -8.30 19.81
N LEU A 389 -2.15 -7.97 18.53
CA LEU A 389 -3.18 -7.43 17.63
C LEU A 389 -3.99 -8.49 16.89
N ASP A 390 -3.55 -9.76 16.88
CA ASP A 390 -4.09 -10.75 15.95
C ASP A 390 -5.54 -11.13 16.27
N ALA A 391 -5.89 -11.31 17.54
CA ALA A 391 -7.26 -11.64 17.94
C ALA A 391 -8.25 -10.52 17.57
N GLU A 392 -7.86 -9.27 17.79
CA GLU A 392 -8.69 -8.11 17.49
C GLU A 392 -8.84 -7.88 15.98
N VAL A 393 -7.78 -8.15 15.20
CA VAL A 393 -7.83 -8.14 13.74
C VAL A 393 -8.80 -9.20 13.24
N MET A 394 -8.73 -10.44 13.75
CA MET A 394 -9.65 -11.51 13.33
C MET A 394 -11.12 -11.19 13.70
N GLU A 395 -11.37 -10.58 14.86
CA GLU A 395 -12.72 -10.14 15.26
C GLU A 395 -13.29 -9.08 14.30
N ARG A 396 -12.46 -8.12 13.88
CA ARG A 396 -12.88 -7.08 12.92
C ARG A 396 -13.22 -7.67 11.55
N VAL A 397 -12.44 -8.65 11.09
CA VAL A 397 -12.74 -9.35 9.83
C VAL A 397 -14.05 -10.14 9.96
N ASP A 398 -14.31 -10.77 11.12
CA ASP A 398 -15.59 -11.44 11.36
C ASP A 398 -16.79 -10.49 11.28
N LYS A 399 -16.66 -9.28 11.85
CA LYS A 399 -17.70 -8.23 11.78
C LYS A 399 -17.96 -7.77 10.34
N VAL A 400 -16.91 -7.51 9.56
CA VAL A 400 -17.06 -7.14 8.15
C VAL A 400 -17.68 -8.27 7.35
N LEU A 401 -17.27 -9.52 7.56
CA LEU A 401 -17.90 -10.68 6.92
C LEU A 401 -19.37 -10.80 7.30
N GLY A 402 -19.74 -10.52 8.56
CA GLY A 402 -21.13 -10.46 9.00
C GLY A 402 -21.96 -9.49 8.14
N VAL A 403 -21.47 -8.25 7.99
CA VAL A 403 -22.15 -7.23 7.17
C VAL A 403 -22.22 -7.65 5.70
N ILE A 404 -21.13 -8.17 5.13
CA ILE A 404 -21.10 -8.63 3.72
C ILE A 404 -22.16 -9.72 3.48
N LEU A 405 -22.26 -10.69 4.39
CA LEU A 405 -23.16 -11.84 4.26
C LEU A 405 -24.63 -11.49 4.56
N GLU A 406 -24.90 -10.44 5.36
CA GLU A 406 -26.25 -9.98 5.70
C GLU A 406 -26.90 -9.11 4.62
N THR A 407 -26.14 -8.61 3.64
CA THR A 407 -26.73 -7.83 2.53
C THR A 407 -27.74 -8.67 1.73
N PRO A 408 -29.04 -8.33 1.72
CA PRO A 408 -30.08 -9.17 1.10
C PRO A 408 -29.93 -9.21 -0.43
N SER A 409 -30.15 -10.38 -1.03
CA SER A 409 -30.15 -10.56 -2.48
C SER A 409 -31.35 -9.85 -3.10
N SER A 410 -31.12 -8.94 -4.04
CA SER A 410 -32.18 -8.24 -4.78
C SER A 410 -32.73 -9.05 -5.97
N HIS A 411 -32.39 -10.35 -6.08
CA HIS A 411 -32.96 -11.24 -7.08
C HIS A 411 -33.57 -12.49 -6.42
N PRO A 412 -34.88 -12.74 -6.62
CA PRO A 412 -35.50 -14.01 -6.25
C PRO A 412 -35.19 -15.03 -7.35
N SER A 413 -33.96 -15.53 -7.40
CA SER A 413 -33.66 -16.73 -8.19
C SER A 413 -34.06 -17.93 -7.35
N GLY A 414 -35.30 -18.39 -7.58
CA GLY A 414 -35.81 -19.63 -7.00
C GLY A 414 -35.00 -20.83 -7.50
N HIS A 415 -33.97 -21.20 -6.75
CA HIS A 415 -33.41 -22.55 -6.65
C HIS A 415 -32.68 -22.67 -5.29
N SER A 416 -33.37 -22.32 -4.20
CA SER A 416 -32.99 -22.80 -2.87
C SER A 416 -33.47 -24.24 -2.70
N GLU A 417 -32.74 -25.20 -3.25
CA GLU A 417 -32.62 -26.51 -2.59
C GLU A 417 -31.50 -26.38 -1.55
N LEU A 418 -31.93 -25.86 -0.40
CA LEU A 418 -31.21 -25.89 0.87
C LEU A 418 -30.88 -27.34 1.21
N ILE A 419 -29.61 -27.72 1.12
CA ILE A 419 -29.11 -28.85 1.90
C ILE A 419 -29.05 -28.37 3.35
N SER A 420 -30.06 -28.80 4.11
CA SER A 420 -30.16 -28.74 5.56
C SER A 420 -28.82 -29.05 6.24
N PHE A 421 -28.20 -28.04 6.84
CA PHE A 421 -27.12 -28.23 7.80
C PHE A 421 -27.71 -28.79 9.10
N GLY A 422 -27.68 -30.11 9.24
CA GLY A 422 -27.81 -30.78 10.52
C GLY A 422 -26.44 -30.83 11.21
N ASP A 423 -26.46 -30.50 12.50
CA ASP A 423 -25.35 -30.55 13.46
C ASP A 423 -24.33 -31.67 13.18
N PHE A 424 -23.04 -31.32 13.09
CA PHE A 424 -21.90 -32.06 13.65
C PHE A 424 -20.62 -31.21 13.64
#